data_AF-A0A811PPZ8-F1
#
_entry.id   AF-A0A811PPZ8-F1
#
_cell.length_a   1.000
_cell.length_b   1.000
_cell.length_c   1.000
_cell.angle_alpha   90.00
_cell.angle_beta   90.00
_cell.angle_gamma   90.00
#
_symmetry.space_group_name_H-M   'P 1'
#
loop_
_entity.id
_entity.type
_entity.pdbx_description
1 polymer ?
#
loop_
_entity_poly.entity_id
_entity_poly.type
_entity_poly.pdbx_seq_one_letter_code
_entity_poly.pdbx_strand_id
1 'polypeptide(L)'
;MALLLIPTWAGPILKNTGMDWIIHLDTDELIHPAGAREYSLRRLLLDVPGNVDMVIFPNYESSIERDDIKDPFTEVSMFKKNYDHLPKDTYFGLYKEATRGDPNYFLTYGNGKSAARVQEHLHPNGAHRWHNYMKSPNEIKLEEAAILHYTYTKFSDLTSRRDRCGCKPTKEDVKRCFILEFDRLAIIRGLKESVSLPMQEYQPKAVPKIKVIKHGS
;
A
#
# COMPACT_ATOMS: atom_id res chain seq x y z
N MET A 1 2.29 -0.63 -25.28
CA MET A 1 2.13 -0.75 -23.82
C MET A 1 2.42 -2.15 -23.37
N ALA A 2 3.68 -2.35 -23.01
CA ALA A 2 4.11 -3.48 -22.20
C ALA A 2 4.43 -2.94 -20.78
N LEU A 3 3.98 -3.68 -19.77
CA LEU A 3 4.10 -3.34 -18.35
C LEU A 3 5.04 -4.36 -17.68
N LEU A 4 5.99 -3.88 -16.90
CA LEU A 4 6.89 -4.74 -16.14
C LEU A 4 6.64 -4.59 -14.64
N LEU A 5 6.42 -5.74 -13.98
CA LEU A 5 6.30 -5.88 -12.53
C LEU A 5 7.63 -6.42 -12.00
N ILE A 6 8.34 -5.67 -11.17
CA ILE A 6 9.67 -6.08 -10.68
C ILE A 6 9.79 -5.85 -9.17
N PRO A 7 10.45 -6.73 -8.41
CA PRO A 7 11.05 -6.38 -7.13
C PRO A 7 12.10 -5.27 -7.27
N THR A 8 12.30 -4.49 -6.19
CA THR A 8 12.99 -3.20 -6.08
C THR A 8 14.44 -3.06 -6.58
N TRP A 9 15.05 -4.04 -7.28
CA TRP A 9 16.48 -4.07 -7.59
C TRP A 9 16.86 -4.08 -9.09
N ALA A 10 15.93 -4.09 -10.06
CA ALA A 10 16.26 -4.25 -11.49
C ALA A 10 16.32 -2.95 -12.33
N GLY A 11 16.67 -1.81 -11.72
CA GLY A 11 16.72 -0.50 -12.39
C GLY A 11 17.53 -0.42 -13.70
N PRO A 12 18.69 -1.08 -13.85
CA PRO A 12 19.53 -0.88 -15.05
C PRO A 12 19.07 -1.55 -16.36
N ILE A 13 18.06 -2.45 -16.35
CA ILE A 13 17.80 -3.36 -17.50
C ILE A 13 16.51 -3.01 -18.27
N LEU A 14 16.05 -1.76 -18.26
CA LEU A 14 14.68 -1.48 -18.75
C LEU A 14 14.60 -1.04 -20.22
N LYS A 15 15.61 -0.35 -20.76
CA LYS A 15 15.52 0.23 -22.11
C LYS A 15 15.36 -0.80 -23.24
N ASN A 16 15.94 -1.99 -23.07
CA ASN A 16 15.93 -3.03 -24.11
C ASN A 16 14.72 -3.98 -24.02
N THR A 17 13.75 -3.69 -23.14
CA THR A 17 12.61 -4.58 -22.90
C THR A 17 11.36 -4.24 -23.72
N GLY A 18 11.35 -3.08 -24.41
CA GLY A 18 10.16 -2.58 -25.11
C GLY A 18 9.01 -2.18 -24.18
N MET A 19 9.28 -2.02 -22.88
CA MET A 19 8.32 -1.64 -21.86
C MET A 19 8.16 -0.12 -21.83
N ASP A 20 6.91 0.34 -21.76
CA ASP A 20 6.59 1.78 -21.72
C ASP A 20 6.51 2.28 -20.27
N TRP A 21 6.02 1.42 -19.38
CA TRP A 21 5.75 1.72 -17.98
C TRP A 21 6.32 0.62 -17.07
N ILE A 22 6.78 1.03 -15.90
CA ILE A 22 7.19 0.15 -14.81
C ILE A 22 6.41 0.50 -13.55
N ILE A 23 5.96 -0.53 -12.84
CA ILE A 23 5.29 -0.38 -11.54
C ILE A 23 5.77 -1.50 -10.61
N HIS A 24 6.00 -1.15 -9.35
CA HIS A 24 6.19 -2.13 -8.30
C HIS A 24 4.82 -2.38 -7.64
N LEU A 25 4.44 -3.63 -7.43
CA LEU A 25 3.26 -4.03 -6.68
C LEU A 25 3.66 -5.05 -5.63
N ASP A 26 3.21 -4.83 -4.40
CA ASP A 26 3.43 -5.77 -3.30
C ASP A 26 2.45 -6.95 -3.41
N THR A 27 2.74 -8.05 -2.72
CA THR A 27 1.93 -9.28 -2.79
C THR A 27 0.52 -9.13 -2.20
N ASP A 28 0.29 -8.08 -1.44
CA ASP A 28 -0.98 -7.70 -0.80
C ASP A 28 -1.65 -6.50 -1.50
N GLU A 29 -1.26 -6.17 -2.74
CA GLU A 29 -1.76 -5.03 -3.49
C GLU A 29 -2.46 -5.44 -4.80
N LEU A 30 -3.53 -4.73 -5.14
CA LEU A 30 -4.23 -4.88 -6.43
C LEU A 30 -4.50 -3.52 -7.07
N ILE A 31 -4.23 -3.38 -8.37
CA ILE A 31 -4.62 -2.18 -9.12
C ILE A 31 -6.13 -2.22 -9.38
N HIS A 32 -6.82 -1.14 -9.04
CA HIS A 32 -8.26 -0.97 -9.22
C HIS A 32 -8.56 0.25 -10.10
N PRO A 33 -8.66 0.06 -11.43
CA PRO A 33 -8.90 1.14 -12.39
C PRO A 33 -10.41 1.42 -12.57
N ALA A 34 -11.13 1.62 -11.46
CA ALA A 34 -12.60 1.67 -11.45
C ALA A 34 -13.22 2.84 -12.23
N GLY A 35 -12.54 3.97 -12.30
CA GLY A 35 -12.92 5.12 -13.10
C GLY A 35 -12.37 5.08 -14.52
N ALA A 36 -11.47 4.13 -14.83
CA ALA A 36 -10.88 4.02 -16.15
C ALA A 36 -11.87 3.43 -17.16
N ARG A 37 -11.79 3.91 -18.41
CA ARG A 37 -12.57 3.37 -19.51
C ARG A 37 -12.29 1.88 -19.69
N GLU A 38 -13.35 1.08 -19.85
CA GLU A 38 -13.29 -0.37 -20.04
C GLU A 38 -12.58 -1.12 -18.88
N TYR A 39 -12.47 -0.50 -17.69
CA TYR A 39 -11.75 -1.06 -16.54
C TYR A 39 -10.31 -1.49 -16.93
N SER A 40 -9.66 -0.70 -17.78
CA SER A 40 -8.40 -1.07 -18.42
C SER A 40 -7.24 -0.20 -17.96
N LEU A 41 -6.33 -0.80 -17.18
CA LEU A 41 -5.05 -0.16 -16.83
C LEU A 41 -4.27 0.25 -18.08
N ARG A 42 -4.35 -0.56 -19.14
CA ARG A 42 -3.70 -0.26 -20.42
C ARG A 42 -4.25 1.01 -21.04
N ARG A 43 -5.57 1.16 -21.07
CA ARG A 43 -6.17 2.37 -21.64
C ARG A 43 -5.83 3.59 -20.78
N LEU A 44 -5.95 3.46 -19.46
CA LEU A 44 -5.61 4.51 -18.50
C LEU A 44 -4.19 5.05 -18.73
N LEU A 45 -3.18 4.16 -18.77
CA LEU A 45 -1.78 4.56 -18.95
C LEU A 45 -1.45 5.07 -20.36
N LEU A 46 -2.23 4.69 -21.39
CA LEU A 46 -2.12 5.24 -22.74
C LEU A 46 -2.66 6.67 -22.84
N ASP A 47 -3.70 6.98 -22.06
CA ASP A 47 -4.32 8.31 -22.03
C ASP A 47 -3.51 9.33 -21.20
N VAL A 48 -2.51 8.88 -20.43
CA VAL A 48 -1.59 9.76 -19.71
C VAL A 48 -0.77 10.62 -20.69
N PRO A 49 -0.73 11.96 -20.52
CA PRO A 49 0.03 12.85 -21.39
C PRO A 49 1.51 12.48 -21.53
N GLY A 50 2.09 12.75 -22.70
CA GLY A 50 3.48 12.38 -23.01
C GLY A 50 4.54 13.11 -22.18
N ASN A 51 4.21 14.28 -21.63
CA ASN A 51 5.09 15.04 -20.74
C ASN A 51 5.07 14.57 -19.28
N VAL A 52 4.19 13.62 -18.93
CA VAL A 52 4.10 13.05 -17.58
C VAL A 52 5.04 11.85 -17.49
N ASP A 53 5.97 11.92 -16.54
CA ASP A 53 6.97 10.89 -16.29
C ASP A 53 6.45 9.80 -15.35
N MET A 54 5.53 10.15 -14.45
CA MET A 54 5.07 9.28 -13.36
C MET A 54 3.62 9.53 -13.02
N VAL A 55 2.90 8.47 -12.69
CA VAL A 55 1.54 8.53 -12.15
C VAL A 55 1.50 7.89 -10.77
N ILE A 56 0.82 8.55 -9.83
CA ILE A 56 0.51 7.99 -8.52
C ILE A 56 -0.91 7.44 -8.55
N PHE A 57 -1.04 6.19 -8.10
CA PHE A 57 -2.29 5.57 -7.71
C PHE A 57 -2.46 5.77 -6.20
N PRO A 58 -3.43 6.58 -5.74
CA PRO A 58 -3.77 6.65 -4.33
C PRO A 58 -4.19 5.27 -3.81
N ASN A 59 -3.82 4.92 -2.58
CA ASN A 59 -4.15 3.60 -2.02
C ASN A 59 -5.42 3.63 -1.18
N TYR A 60 -6.20 2.57 -1.25
CA TYR A 60 -7.32 2.30 -0.36
C TYR A 60 -6.95 1.15 0.57
N GLU A 61 -7.08 1.36 1.87
CA GLU A 61 -6.70 0.36 2.88
C GLU A 61 -7.90 -0.51 3.26
N SER A 62 -7.74 -1.82 3.18
CA SER A 62 -8.74 -2.80 3.64
C SER A 62 -9.16 -2.53 5.08
N SER A 63 -10.44 -2.78 5.37
CA SER A 63 -10.98 -2.78 6.72
C SER A 63 -11.34 -4.20 7.13
N ILE A 64 -11.02 -4.58 8.36
CA ILE A 64 -11.32 -5.92 8.87
C ILE A 64 -12.81 -6.03 9.12
N GLU A 65 -13.48 -6.91 8.37
CA GLU A 65 -14.93 -7.15 8.48
C GLU A 65 -15.24 -8.35 9.37
N ARG A 66 -14.41 -9.40 9.27
CA ARG A 66 -14.56 -10.69 9.95
C ARG A 66 -13.21 -11.41 10.03
N ASP A 67 -13.10 -12.44 10.87
CA ASP A 67 -11.83 -13.13 11.13
C ASP A 67 -11.61 -14.39 10.27
N ASP A 68 -12.68 -14.96 9.73
CA ASP A 68 -12.69 -16.24 9.03
C ASP A 68 -12.33 -16.16 7.54
N ILE A 69 -11.88 -14.99 7.06
CA ILE A 69 -11.41 -14.76 5.69
C ILE A 69 -10.41 -15.85 5.26
N LYS A 70 -10.51 -16.37 4.03
CA LYS A 70 -9.56 -17.34 3.47
C LYS A 70 -8.77 -16.73 2.33
N ASP A 71 -9.45 -16.03 1.44
CA ASP A 71 -8.85 -15.33 0.31
C ASP A 71 -9.23 -13.84 0.33
N PRO A 72 -8.31 -12.96 0.75
CA PRO A 72 -8.59 -11.53 0.81
C PRO A 72 -9.04 -10.91 -0.50
N PHE A 73 -8.49 -11.35 -1.64
CA PHE A 73 -8.75 -10.71 -2.94
C PHE A 73 -10.17 -10.94 -3.45
N THR A 74 -10.85 -11.95 -2.94
CA THR A 74 -12.23 -12.28 -3.31
C THR A 74 -13.24 -11.98 -2.21
N GLU A 75 -12.79 -11.97 -0.94
CA GLU A 75 -13.69 -11.86 0.21
C GLU A 75 -13.74 -10.49 0.88
N VAL A 76 -12.68 -9.67 0.77
CA VAL A 76 -12.63 -8.34 1.37
C VAL A 76 -13.25 -7.34 0.41
N SER A 77 -14.22 -6.57 0.91
CA SER A 77 -14.99 -5.63 0.11
C SER A 77 -14.95 -4.19 0.65
N MET A 78 -14.67 -4.02 1.95
CA MET A 78 -14.60 -2.71 2.56
C MET A 78 -13.18 -2.13 2.55
N PHE A 79 -13.07 -0.93 1.99
CA PHE A 79 -11.82 -0.17 1.95
C PHE A 79 -12.01 1.28 2.39
N LYS A 80 -11.08 1.78 3.19
CA LYS A 80 -10.93 3.20 3.49
C LYS A 80 -10.26 3.86 2.29
N LYS A 81 -10.94 4.83 1.68
CA LYS A 81 -10.37 5.59 0.54
C LYS A 81 -9.29 6.55 0.99
N ASN A 82 -8.29 6.76 0.13
CA ASN A 82 -7.27 7.80 0.31
C ASN A 82 -7.93 9.17 0.39
N TYR A 83 -7.36 10.09 1.17
CA TYR A 83 -7.85 11.46 1.27
C TYR A 83 -7.83 12.20 -0.06
N ASP A 84 -6.90 11.85 -0.97
CA ASP A 84 -6.87 12.41 -2.34
C ASP A 84 -8.19 12.16 -3.09
N HIS A 85 -8.91 11.08 -2.78
CA HIS A 85 -10.19 10.71 -3.40
C HIS A 85 -11.41 10.97 -2.49
N LEU A 86 -11.22 11.68 -1.39
CA LEU A 86 -12.32 12.10 -0.53
C LEU A 86 -12.74 13.53 -0.88
N PRO A 87 -14.05 13.86 -0.83
CA PRO A 87 -14.48 15.24 -0.91
C PRO A 87 -13.80 16.08 0.17
N LYS A 88 -13.28 17.25 -0.23
CA LYS A 88 -12.52 18.14 0.66
C LYS A 88 -13.28 18.50 1.93
N ASP A 89 -14.59 18.72 1.84
CA ASP A 89 -15.43 19.08 2.99
C ASP A 89 -15.54 17.91 3.99
N THR A 90 -15.67 16.68 3.49
CA THR A 90 -15.68 15.46 4.30
C THR A 90 -14.35 15.27 5.02
N TYR A 91 -13.22 15.50 4.34
CA TYR A 91 -11.90 15.36 4.95
C TYR A 91 -11.59 16.50 5.91
N PHE A 92 -11.60 17.76 5.49
CA PHE A 92 -11.16 18.88 6.35
C PHE A 92 -12.08 19.12 7.55
N GLY A 93 -13.40 18.91 7.40
CA GLY A 93 -14.35 19.04 8.51
C GLY A 93 -14.10 18.01 9.61
N LEU A 94 -13.82 16.76 9.24
CA LEU A 94 -13.57 15.67 10.19
C LEU A 94 -12.11 15.61 10.64
N TYR A 95 -11.14 15.94 9.78
CA TYR A 95 -9.71 15.78 10.06
C TYR A 95 -9.26 16.63 11.24
N LYS A 96 -9.67 17.90 11.30
CA LYS A 96 -9.27 18.80 12.39
C LYS A 96 -9.81 18.35 13.75
N GLU A 97 -11.03 17.83 13.80
CA GLU A 97 -11.67 17.33 15.03
C GLU A 97 -11.23 15.90 15.41
N ALA A 98 -11.01 15.05 14.41
CA ALA A 98 -10.77 13.63 14.59
C ALA A 98 -9.28 13.31 14.82
N THR A 99 -8.36 14.07 14.22
CA THR A 99 -6.92 13.82 14.38
C THR A 99 -6.43 14.13 15.78
N ARG A 100 -6.89 15.19 16.45
CA ARG A 100 -6.34 15.64 17.75
C ARG A 100 -4.79 15.69 17.77
N GLY A 101 -4.15 15.90 16.61
CA GLY A 101 -2.68 15.86 16.45
C GLY A 101 -2.10 14.50 16.01
N ASP A 102 -2.90 13.44 15.90
CA ASP A 102 -2.56 12.14 15.33
C ASP A 102 -2.87 12.12 13.82
N PRO A 103 -1.87 12.03 12.94
CA PRO A 103 -2.07 12.06 11.49
C PRO A 103 -2.45 10.69 10.89
N ASN A 104 -2.55 9.61 11.68
CA ASN A 104 -2.68 8.25 11.17
C ASN A 104 -4.13 7.90 10.79
N TYR A 105 -4.55 8.35 9.60
CA TYR A 105 -5.83 7.98 9.00
C TYR A 105 -5.86 6.51 8.51
N PHE A 106 -4.74 6.00 8.01
CA PHE A 106 -4.55 4.59 7.70
C PHE A 106 -3.68 3.92 8.77
N LEU A 107 -3.84 2.59 8.92
CA LEU A 107 -3.05 1.77 9.83
C LEU A 107 -1.60 1.58 9.34
N THR A 108 -1.41 1.69 8.02
CA THR A 108 -0.13 1.53 7.34
C THR A 108 0.39 2.84 6.76
N TYR A 109 0.24 3.07 5.47
CA TYR A 109 0.75 4.23 4.75
C TYR A 109 -0.35 4.78 3.83
N GLY A 110 -0.35 6.10 3.60
CA GLY A 110 -1.32 6.78 2.73
C GLY A 110 -0.71 7.47 1.50
N ASN A 111 0.54 7.16 1.17
CA ASN A 111 1.26 7.75 0.04
C ASN A 111 0.96 7.06 -1.30
N GLY A 112 0.16 6.00 -1.37
CA GLY A 112 -0.13 5.31 -2.63
C GLY A 112 1.09 4.63 -3.27
N LYS A 113 0.95 4.23 -4.53
CA LYS A 113 1.98 3.57 -5.33
C LYS A 113 2.17 4.31 -6.65
N SER A 114 3.36 4.28 -7.25
CA SER A 114 3.56 4.93 -8.54
C SER A 114 4.04 4.00 -9.65
N ALA A 115 3.53 4.25 -10.85
CA ALA A 115 4.10 3.76 -12.09
C ALA A 115 4.90 4.88 -12.75
N ALA A 116 6.05 4.55 -13.31
CA ALA A 116 6.90 5.49 -14.04
C ALA A 116 7.08 5.06 -15.48
N ARG A 117 7.22 6.03 -16.39
CA ARG A 117 7.67 5.73 -17.76
C ARG A 117 9.11 5.26 -17.72
N VAL A 118 9.40 4.23 -18.50
CA VAL A 118 10.76 3.73 -18.66
C VAL A 118 11.60 4.77 -19.41
N GLN A 119 12.62 5.29 -18.75
CA GLN A 119 13.53 6.30 -19.30
C GLN A 119 14.94 6.17 -18.70
N GLU A 120 15.92 6.86 -19.27
CA GLU A 120 17.29 6.85 -18.74
C GLU A 120 17.35 7.47 -17.34
N HIS A 121 18.28 6.95 -16.53
CA HIS A 121 18.54 7.41 -15.16
C HIS A 121 17.37 7.24 -14.18
N LEU A 122 16.31 6.54 -14.58
CA LEU A 122 15.23 6.13 -13.68
C LEU A 122 15.76 5.09 -12.69
N HIS A 123 15.45 5.27 -11.41
CA HIS A 123 15.77 4.31 -10.37
C HIS A 123 14.66 4.24 -9.31
N PRO A 124 14.56 3.13 -8.58
CA PRO A 124 13.58 3.02 -7.50
C PRO A 124 13.91 3.99 -6.37
N ASN A 125 12.86 4.55 -5.75
CA ASN A 125 12.92 5.38 -4.55
C ASN A 125 12.03 4.74 -3.47
N GLY A 126 12.50 3.60 -2.95
CA GLY A 126 11.71 2.72 -2.11
C GLY A 126 10.65 1.93 -2.89
N ALA A 127 9.74 1.29 -2.17
CA ALA A 127 8.73 0.42 -2.76
C ALA A 127 7.55 1.18 -3.42
N HIS A 128 7.38 2.46 -3.11
CA HIS A 128 6.18 3.23 -3.48
C HIS A 128 6.42 4.28 -4.57
N ARG A 129 7.69 4.58 -4.88
CA ARG A 129 8.08 5.69 -5.75
C ARG A 129 9.28 5.37 -6.64
N TRP A 130 9.44 6.20 -7.67
CA TRP A 130 10.59 6.24 -8.54
C TRP A 130 11.27 7.60 -8.42
N HIS A 131 12.54 7.69 -8.85
CA HIS A 131 13.25 8.95 -8.97
C HIS A 131 14.13 8.92 -10.23
N ASN A 132 14.64 10.07 -10.63
CA ASN A 132 15.53 10.20 -11.77
C ASN A 132 16.74 11.05 -11.37
N TYR A 133 17.95 10.52 -11.57
CA TYR A 133 19.18 11.20 -11.15
C TYR A 133 19.48 12.52 -11.89
N MET A 134 18.86 12.73 -13.07
CA MET A 134 19.17 13.87 -13.95
C MET A 134 18.08 14.95 -13.96
N LYS A 135 16.85 14.63 -13.51
CA LYS A 135 15.74 15.59 -13.49
C LYS A 135 14.72 15.24 -12.41
N SER A 136 13.94 16.24 -12.01
CA SER A 136 12.71 16.01 -11.24
C SER A 136 11.63 15.44 -12.18
N PRO A 137 11.08 14.23 -11.92
CA PRO A 137 10.02 13.67 -12.75
C PRO A 137 8.74 14.53 -12.68
N ASN A 138 8.07 14.74 -13.82
CA ASN A 138 6.73 15.31 -13.84
C ASN A 138 5.70 14.26 -13.39
N GLU A 139 5.14 14.46 -12.20
CA GLU A 139 4.26 13.50 -11.52
C GLU A 139 2.82 14.03 -11.47
N ILE A 140 1.84 13.15 -11.72
CA ILE A 140 0.41 13.42 -11.48
C ILE A 140 -0.20 12.34 -10.59
N LYS A 141 -1.27 12.68 -9.87
CA LYS A 141 -2.12 11.71 -9.16
C LYS A 141 -3.29 11.34 -10.06
N LEU A 142 -3.64 10.06 -10.08
CA LEU A 142 -4.79 9.55 -10.84
C LEU A 142 -6.03 9.62 -9.97
N GLU A 143 -7.13 10.13 -10.53
CA GLU A 143 -8.45 10.17 -9.88
C GLU A 143 -9.27 8.91 -10.20
N GLU A 144 -8.98 8.30 -11.34
CA GLU A 144 -9.75 7.21 -11.94
C GLU A 144 -9.28 5.82 -11.49
N ALA A 145 -8.17 5.74 -10.76
CA ALA A 145 -7.60 4.46 -10.35
C ALA A 145 -6.93 4.54 -8.97
N ALA A 146 -6.95 3.42 -8.28
CA ALA A 146 -6.36 3.27 -6.96
C ALA A 146 -5.60 1.95 -6.82
N ILE A 147 -4.79 1.83 -5.77
CA ILE A 147 -4.30 0.53 -5.28
C ILE A 147 -5.18 0.08 -4.13
N LEU A 148 -5.78 -1.10 -4.22
CA LEU A 148 -6.39 -1.77 -3.07
C LEU A 148 -5.28 -2.46 -2.28
N HIS A 149 -5.15 -2.11 -1.00
CA HIS A 149 -4.12 -2.64 -0.11
C HIS A 149 -4.75 -3.56 0.94
N TYR A 150 -4.47 -4.85 0.83
CA TYR A 150 -5.01 -5.94 1.66
C TYR A 150 -4.13 -6.21 2.88
N THR A 151 -3.58 -5.16 3.49
CA THR A 151 -2.54 -5.28 4.51
C THR A 151 -2.99 -5.98 5.80
N TYR A 152 -4.22 -5.71 6.24
CA TYR A 152 -4.82 -6.32 7.43
C TYR A 152 -6.25 -6.71 7.09
N THR A 153 -6.48 -8.02 7.02
CA THR A 153 -7.75 -8.59 6.53
C THR A 153 -8.48 -9.35 7.63
N LYS A 154 -7.77 -9.65 8.73
CA LYS A 154 -8.24 -10.35 9.93
C LYS A 154 -7.76 -9.65 11.20
N PHE A 155 -8.39 -9.97 12.33
CA PHE A 155 -7.96 -9.43 13.62
C PHE A 155 -6.57 -9.97 14.01
N SER A 156 -6.26 -11.22 13.63
CA SER A 156 -4.95 -11.82 13.85
C SER A 156 -3.81 -11.07 13.16
N ASP A 157 -4.06 -10.41 12.02
CA ASP A 157 -3.01 -9.72 11.26
C ASP A 157 -2.47 -8.48 12.01
N LEU A 158 -3.32 -7.91 12.89
CA LEU A 158 -3.00 -6.77 13.74
C LEU A 158 -2.02 -7.11 14.87
N THR A 159 -1.73 -8.39 15.11
CA THR A 159 -0.68 -8.78 16.05
C THR A 159 0.69 -8.23 15.64
N SER A 160 0.98 -8.17 14.34
CA SER A 160 2.20 -7.53 13.81
C SER A 160 2.24 -6.01 14.00
N ARG A 161 1.08 -5.38 14.25
CA ARG A 161 0.96 -3.94 14.54
C ARG A 161 1.25 -3.66 16.02
N ARG A 162 0.97 -4.60 16.92
CA ARG A 162 1.37 -4.52 18.34
C ARG A 162 2.87 -4.23 18.48
N ASP A 163 3.69 -4.89 17.67
CA ASP A 163 5.14 -4.74 17.78
C ASP A 163 5.61 -3.36 17.28
N ARG A 164 4.73 -2.59 16.60
CA ARG A 164 4.96 -1.22 16.12
C ARG A 164 4.35 -0.14 17.01
N CYS A 165 3.28 -0.45 17.78
CA CYS A 165 2.72 0.43 18.79
C CYS A 165 2.60 -0.28 20.14
N GLY A 166 3.18 0.29 21.21
CA GLY A 166 2.99 -0.15 22.61
C GLY A 166 1.59 0.13 23.19
N CYS A 167 0.57 0.16 22.33
CA CYS A 167 -0.81 0.45 22.67
C CYS A 167 -1.40 -0.69 23.54
N LYS A 168 -2.00 -0.37 24.69
CA LYS A 168 -2.84 -1.28 25.48
C LYS A 168 -4.21 -1.45 24.81
N PRO A 169 -4.88 -2.61 24.97
CA PRO A 169 -6.19 -2.87 24.38
C PRO A 169 -7.34 -2.16 25.13
N THR A 170 -7.23 -0.85 25.35
CA THR A 170 -8.26 -0.01 25.97
C THR A 170 -8.63 1.14 25.05
N LYS A 171 -9.87 1.64 25.16
CA LYS A 171 -10.40 2.71 24.29
C LYS A 171 -9.56 3.98 24.38
N GLU A 172 -9.07 4.31 25.56
CA GLU A 172 -8.28 5.50 25.84
C GLU A 172 -6.90 5.42 25.22
N ASP A 173 -6.30 4.23 25.25
CA ASP A 173 -4.90 4.05 24.86
C ASP A 173 -4.73 3.97 23.33
N VAL A 174 -5.66 3.29 22.64
CA VAL A 174 -5.67 3.19 21.17
C VAL A 174 -6.08 4.50 20.48
N LYS A 175 -6.81 5.39 21.16
CA LYS A 175 -7.16 6.74 20.65
C LYS A 175 -5.95 7.62 20.34
N ARG A 176 -4.77 7.27 20.87
CA ARG A 176 -3.52 8.00 20.63
C ARG A 176 -2.89 7.69 19.26
N CYS A 177 -3.34 6.62 18.61
CA CYS A 177 -2.75 6.14 17.35
C CYS A 177 -3.78 5.90 16.23
N PHE A 178 -5.08 5.97 16.54
CA PHE A 178 -6.14 5.64 15.60
C PHE A 178 -7.33 6.59 15.72
N ILE A 179 -7.58 7.30 14.63
CA ILE A 179 -8.62 8.32 14.50
C ILE A 179 -10.02 7.71 14.42
N LEU A 180 -10.17 6.59 13.71
CA LEU A 180 -11.46 5.99 13.38
C LEU A 180 -11.90 5.00 14.47
N GLU A 181 -13.17 5.05 14.89
CA GLU A 181 -13.68 4.18 15.97
C GLU A 181 -13.61 2.70 15.59
N PHE A 182 -13.93 2.35 14.35
CA PHE A 182 -13.89 0.95 13.92
C PHE A 182 -12.45 0.40 13.90
N ASP A 183 -11.45 1.21 13.52
CA ASP A 183 -10.04 0.83 13.60
C ASP A 183 -9.63 0.61 15.07
N ARG A 184 -10.07 1.48 15.98
CA ARG A 184 -9.86 1.31 17.42
C ARG A 184 -10.44 0.00 17.93
N LEU A 185 -11.67 -0.32 17.56
CA LEU A 185 -12.34 -1.56 17.96
C LEU A 185 -11.62 -2.79 17.40
N ALA A 186 -11.20 -2.76 16.14
CA ALA A 186 -10.44 -3.83 15.51
C ALA A 186 -9.10 -4.07 16.20
N ILE A 187 -8.35 -3.00 16.51
CA ILE A 187 -7.09 -3.08 17.26
C ILE A 187 -7.30 -3.64 18.66
N ILE A 188 -8.30 -3.16 19.40
CA ILE A 188 -8.60 -3.71 20.73
C ILE A 188 -8.92 -5.21 20.64
N ARG A 189 -9.69 -5.64 19.63
CA ARG A 189 -10.03 -7.04 19.42
C ARG A 189 -8.81 -7.89 19.11
N GLY A 190 -8.01 -7.50 18.11
CA GLY A 190 -6.81 -8.25 17.71
C GLY A 190 -5.75 -8.31 18.83
N LEU A 191 -5.56 -7.21 19.57
CA LEU A 191 -4.67 -7.20 20.73
C LEU A 191 -5.16 -8.13 21.85
N LYS A 192 -6.46 -8.15 22.17
CA LYS A 192 -7.01 -9.06 23.18
C LYS A 192 -6.86 -10.53 22.80
N GLU A 193 -7.14 -10.88 21.54
CA GLU A 193 -6.93 -12.24 21.03
C GLU A 193 -5.47 -12.67 21.18
N SER A 194 -4.53 -11.76 20.87
CA SER A 194 -3.10 -12.02 21.02
C SER A 194 -2.63 -12.24 22.46
N VAL A 195 -3.32 -11.63 23.45
CA VAL A 195 -3.04 -11.81 24.88
C VAL A 195 -3.64 -13.14 25.39
N SER A 196 -4.76 -13.57 24.83
CA SER A 196 -5.41 -14.84 25.19
C SER A 196 -4.78 -16.08 24.53
N LEU A 197 -4.04 -15.90 23.44
CA LEU A 197 -3.23 -16.97 22.87
C LEU A 197 -1.99 -17.14 23.75
N PRO A 198 -1.67 -18.35 24.26
CA PRO A 198 -0.43 -18.56 24.98
C PRO A 198 0.73 -18.13 24.07
N MET A 199 1.69 -17.39 24.61
CA MET A 199 2.96 -17.11 23.94
C MET A 199 3.65 -18.45 23.64
N GLN A 200 3.34 -19.08 22.51
CA GLN A 200 4.26 -20.00 21.89
C GLN A 200 5.46 -19.16 21.50
N GLU A 201 6.65 -19.54 21.98
CA GLU A 201 7.91 -18.91 21.62
C GLU A 201 7.91 -18.61 20.13
N TYR A 202 7.94 -17.32 19.80
CA TYR A 202 8.23 -16.88 18.45
C TYR A 202 9.65 -17.32 18.13
N GLN A 203 9.79 -18.51 17.53
CA GLN A 203 11.01 -18.96 16.87
C GLN A 203 11.07 -18.15 15.57
N PRO A 204 12.03 -17.20 15.42
CA PRO A 204 12.15 -16.47 14.17
C PRO A 204 12.31 -17.49 13.04
N LYS A 205 11.40 -17.47 12.06
CA LYS A 205 11.53 -18.30 10.86
C LYS A 205 12.90 -18.00 10.27
N ALA A 206 13.74 -19.04 10.19
CA ALA A 206 15.08 -18.92 9.63
C ALA A 206 14.96 -18.25 8.25
N VAL A 207 15.60 -17.10 8.10
CA VAL A 207 15.74 -16.43 6.80
C VAL A 207 16.42 -17.46 5.89
N PRO A 208 15.81 -17.87 4.76
CA PRO A 208 16.47 -18.80 3.86
C PRO A 208 17.78 -18.17 3.41
N LYS A 209 18.92 -18.76 3.78
CA LYS A 209 20.22 -18.37 3.25
C LYS A 209 20.18 -18.63 1.75
N ILE A 210 20.07 -17.57 0.96
CA ILE A 210 20.19 -17.62 -0.50
C ILE A 210 21.57 -18.21 -0.81
N LYS A 211 21.61 -19.45 -1.30
CA LYS A 211 22.84 -20.03 -1.87
C LYS A 211 23.10 -19.32 -3.20
N VAL A 212 24.07 -18.43 -3.21
CA VAL A 212 24.66 -17.92 -4.45
C VAL A 212 25.43 -19.07 -5.10
N ILE A 213 24.84 -19.66 -6.14
CA ILE A 213 25.55 -20.61 -6.99
C ILE A 213 26.41 -19.76 -7.94
N LYS A 214 27.71 -19.66 -7.64
CA LYS A 214 28.69 -19.18 -8.63
C LYS A 214 28.84 -20.26 -9.70
N HIS A 215 28.44 -19.98 -10.93
CA HIS A 215 28.96 -20.72 -12.07
C HIS A 215 30.35 -20.18 -12.37
N GLY A 216 31.32 -21.09 -12.41
CA GLY A 216 32.71 -20.80 -12.72
C GLY A 216 32.87 -20.29 -14.15
N SER A 217 33.89 -19.46 -14.30
CA SER A 217 34.56 -19.05 -15.54
C SER A 217 34.85 -20.20 -16.48
#